data_AF-A0A930F0R1-F1
#
_entry.id   AF-A0A930F0R1-F1
#
_cell.length_a   1.000
_cell.length_b   1.000
_cell.length_c   1.000
_cell.angle_alpha   90.00
_cell.angle_beta   90.00
_cell.angle_gamma   90.00
#
_symmetry.space_group_name_H-M   'P 1'
#
loop_
_entity.id
_entity.type
_entity.pdbx_description
1 polymer ?
#
loop_
_entity_poly.entity_id
_entity_poly.type
_entity_poly.pdbx_seq_one_letter_code
_entity_poly.pdbx_strand_id
1 'polypeptide(L)'
;MNPQKINELEQKINNLLYRQTVVYNEIKQLENELAELKRQNNFSSVSAANTVKSPVEKPTETPAEKATEKPVITAPTAPKPQFSAPKINLPKQPSDLEKIIGESWINKIGILIVVIGVAIGAKYSIENELISPLTRIILGYLVGIGLLGFGIKLKPKFEGYSAVLVSGAISIFYFITYFAYSFYDLIPQALAFVMMLIFTAFTVFTAIKYNRVVIAHIGLIGAYAVPFLLSSGSGRVDILFSYMLIINLGILFISIKKDWKSLHYSAFFFTWMIYGSWFADKSFDSGLQGYEALGIGFATAFFLVFYGVSLFNNIISKEKLDKVNIILILLN
;
A
#
# COMPACT_ATOMS: atom_id res chain seq x y z
N MET A 1 -22.68 -56.95 -1.15
CA MET A 1 -21.62 -55.97 -1.53
C MET A 1 -20.70 -56.66 -2.53
N ASN A 2 -20.24 -56.01 -3.60
CA ASN A 2 -19.39 -56.67 -4.61
C ASN A 2 -17.93 -56.76 -4.09
N PRO A 3 -17.33 -57.94 -3.93
CA PRO A 3 -15.96 -58.09 -3.41
C PRO A 3 -14.90 -57.40 -4.28
N GLN A 4 -15.08 -57.35 -5.60
CA GLN A 4 -14.12 -56.66 -6.50
C GLN A 4 -13.97 -55.18 -6.16
N LYS A 5 -15.06 -54.50 -5.79
CA LYS A 5 -15.05 -53.08 -5.38
C LYS A 5 -14.42 -52.86 -4.01
N ILE A 6 -14.36 -53.88 -3.15
CA ILE A 6 -13.66 -53.80 -1.86
C ILE A 6 -12.15 -53.81 -2.11
N ASN A 7 -11.65 -54.81 -2.86
CA ASN A 7 -10.23 -54.92 -3.19
C ASN A 7 -9.70 -53.70 -3.97
N GLU A 8 -10.50 -53.12 -4.88
CA GLU A 8 -10.15 -51.89 -5.60
C GLU A 8 -10.03 -50.68 -4.65
N LEU A 9 -10.90 -50.59 -3.65
CA LEU A 9 -10.89 -49.51 -2.65
C LEU A 9 -9.71 -49.65 -1.69
N GLU A 10 -9.40 -50.88 -1.25
CA GLU A 10 -8.22 -51.18 -0.43
C GLU A 10 -6.92 -50.82 -1.17
N GLN A 11 -6.80 -51.17 -2.46
CA GLN A 11 -5.64 -50.75 -3.27
C GLN A 11 -5.52 -49.23 -3.38
N LYS A 12 -6.63 -48.50 -3.54
CA LYS A 12 -6.62 -47.03 -3.57
C LYS A 12 -6.22 -46.42 -2.23
N ILE A 13 -6.75 -46.95 -1.11
CA ILE A 13 -6.37 -46.52 0.25
C ILE A 13 -4.87 -46.76 0.48
N ASN A 14 -4.35 -47.93 0.14
CA ASN A 14 -2.93 -48.26 0.30
C ASN A 14 -2.03 -47.37 -0.59
N ASN A 15 -2.46 -47.01 -1.81
CA ASN A 15 -1.72 -46.07 -2.66
C ASN A 15 -1.70 -44.64 -2.06
N LEU A 16 -2.81 -44.19 -1.48
CA LEU A 16 -2.90 -42.88 -0.82
C LEU A 16 -2.04 -42.81 0.43
N LEU A 17 -2.06 -43.84 1.29
CA LEU A 17 -1.20 -43.94 2.48
C LEU A 17 0.29 -43.96 2.12
N TYR A 18 0.66 -44.67 1.05
CA TYR A 18 2.02 -44.66 0.51
C TYR A 18 2.44 -43.26 0.04
N ARG A 19 1.61 -42.58 -0.79
CA ARG A 19 1.87 -41.20 -1.24
C ARG A 19 2.01 -40.23 -0.08
N GLN A 20 1.13 -40.31 0.93
CA GLN A 20 1.19 -39.47 2.12
C GLN A 20 2.50 -39.67 2.91
N THR A 21 2.98 -40.91 3.00
CA THR A 21 4.24 -41.25 3.66
C THR A 21 5.46 -40.69 2.90
N VAL A 22 5.45 -40.75 1.57
CA VAL A 22 6.51 -40.14 0.73
C VAL A 22 6.55 -38.63 0.92
N VAL A 23 5.41 -37.94 0.76
CA VAL A 23 5.32 -36.47 0.90
C VAL A 23 5.73 -35.99 2.30
N TYR A 24 5.36 -36.72 3.36
CA TYR A 24 5.82 -36.41 4.72
C TYR A 24 7.36 -36.47 4.86
N ASN A 25 7.99 -37.47 4.24
CA ASN A 25 9.45 -37.60 4.27
C ASN A 25 10.15 -36.53 3.43
N GLU A 26 9.60 -36.15 2.27
CA GLU A 26 10.11 -35.05 1.43
C GLU A 26 10.05 -33.71 2.16
N ILE A 27 8.91 -33.37 2.78
CA ILE A 27 8.77 -32.15 3.60
C ILE A 27 9.83 -32.12 4.70
N LYS A 28 9.99 -33.23 5.44
CA LYS A 28 10.96 -33.34 6.53
C LYS A 28 12.42 -33.24 6.05
N GLN A 29 12.72 -33.70 4.84
CA GLN A 29 14.03 -33.51 4.21
C GLN A 29 14.27 -32.04 3.87
N LEU A 30 13.30 -31.36 3.26
CA LEU A 30 13.38 -29.94 2.91
C LEU A 30 13.49 -29.03 4.15
N GLU A 31 12.80 -29.37 5.25
CA GLU A 31 12.93 -28.67 6.54
C GLU A 31 14.36 -28.77 7.11
N ASN A 32 15.01 -29.94 7.01
CA ASN A 32 16.40 -30.12 7.44
C ASN A 32 17.36 -29.33 6.54
N GLU A 33 17.19 -29.41 5.21
CA GLU A 33 18.03 -28.69 4.24
C GLU A 33 17.92 -27.17 4.42
N LEU A 34 16.72 -26.64 4.67
CA LEU A 34 16.50 -25.23 5.04
C LEU A 34 17.17 -24.88 6.38
N ALA A 35 17.17 -25.77 7.37
CA ALA A 35 17.84 -25.54 8.65
C ALA A 35 19.38 -25.49 8.49
N GLU A 36 19.95 -26.33 7.62
CA GLU A 36 21.39 -26.33 7.31
C GLU A 36 21.79 -25.09 6.50
N LEU A 37 21.06 -24.74 5.44
CA LEU A 37 21.30 -23.52 4.66
C LEU A 37 21.17 -22.24 5.52
N LYS A 38 20.23 -22.23 6.48
CA LYS A 38 20.09 -21.12 7.45
C LYS A 38 21.24 -21.07 8.46
N ARG A 39 21.77 -22.21 8.90
CA ARG A 39 23.01 -22.27 9.70
C ARG A 39 24.21 -21.75 8.91
N GLN A 40 24.37 -22.18 7.66
CA GLN A 40 25.51 -21.80 6.82
C GLN A 40 25.56 -20.28 6.56
N ASN A 41 24.42 -19.68 6.19
CA ASN A 41 24.30 -18.22 6.03
C ASN A 41 24.62 -17.47 7.33
N ASN A 42 24.16 -17.94 8.48
CA ASN A 42 24.48 -17.33 9.77
C ASN A 42 25.99 -17.37 10.05
N PHE A 43 26.68 -18.48 9.79
CA PHE A 43 28.15 -18.56 9.96
C PHE A 43 28.90 -17.58 9.06
N SER A 44 28.50 -17.43 7.79
CA SER A 44 29.08 -16.43 6.88
C SER A 44 28.91 -14.99 7.39
N SER A 45 27.80 -14.68 8.08
CA SER A 45 27.55 -13.33 8.61
C SER A 45 28.42 -12.95 9.82
N VAL A 46 28.86 -13.92 10.63
CA VAL A 46 29.63 -13.67 11.87
C VAL A 46 31.12 -13.41 11.59
N SER A 47 31.69 -14.01 10.54
CA SER A 47 33.13 -13.93 10.27
C SER A 47 33.63 -12.56 9.78
N ALA A 48 32.73 -11.64 9.42
CA ALA A 48 33.08 -10.31 8.90
C ALA A 48 33.20 -9.20 9.97
N ALA A 49 32.80 -9.48 11.22
CA ALA A 49 32.57 -8.47 12.25
C ALA A 49 33.59 -8.51 13.41
N ASN A 50 34.90 -8.51 13.11
CA ASN A 50 35.95 -8.53 14.14
C ASN A 50 37.24 -7.80 13.73
N THR A 51 37.22 -6.46 13.71
CA THR A 51 38.46 -5.66 13.74
C THR A 51 38.25 -4.33 14.47
N VAL A 52 39.27 -3.91 15.23
CA VAL A 52 39.41 -2.64 15.98
C VAL A 52 38.45 -2.41 17.17
N LYS A 53 39.04 -2.40 18.37
CA LYS A 53 38.49 -1.78 19.59
C LYS A 53 39.50 -0.78 20.16
N SER A 54 38.97 0.16 20.96
CA SER A 54 39.60 0.84 22.11
C SER A 54 40.25 2.22 21.89
N PRO A 55 39.63 3.29 22.43
CA PRO A 55 40.25 4.61 22.62
C PRO A 55 40.54 4.95 24.10
N VAL A 56 41.70 5.54 24.35
CA VAL A 56 42.19 6.20 25.59
C VAL A 56 43.11 7.34 25.07
N GLU A 57 43.19 8.58 25.57
CA GLU A 57 43.42 9.01 26.96
C GLU A 57 42.80 10.42 27.29
N LYS A 58 43.21 11.04 28.41
CA LYS A 58 42.54 12.15 29.14
C LYS A 58 43.44 13.44 29.24
N PRO A 59 43.14 14.49 30.05
CA PRO A 59 43.52 15.89 29.70
C PRO A 59 44.38 16.67 30.74
N THR A 60 44.84 17.85 30.30
CA THR A 60 45.40 18.98 31.10
C THR A 60 44.99 20.28 30.33
N GLU A 61 44.40 21.35 30.89
CA GLU A 61 44.93 22.37 31.82
C GLU A 61 46.20 23.11 31.30
N THR A 62 46.44 24.42 31.48
CA THR A 62 45.74 25.46 32.29
C THR A 62 45.96 26.90 31.72
N PRO A 63 45.26 27.98 32.16
CA PRO A 63 45.18 29.29 31.47
C PRO A 63 45.94 30.49 32.10
N ALA A 64 45.92 31.65 31.41
CA ALA A 64 46.23 33.03 31.89
C ALA A 64 45.37 34.04 31.09
N GLU A 65 44.77 35.15 31.58
CA GLU A 65 45.16 36.22 32.54
C GLU A 65 46.02 37.34 31.88
N LYS A 66 45.78 38.68 31.97
CA LYS A 66 44.76 39.58 32.59
C LYS A 66 44.62 40.83 31.67
N ALA A 67 43.43 41.39 31.42
CA ALA A 67 42.82 42.58 32.03
C ALA A 67 43.70 43.81 32.35
N THR A 68 43.32 44.98 31.82
CA THR A 68 43.38 46.38 32.35
C THR A 68 42.89 47.33 31.22
N GLU A 69 42.56 48.62 31.41
CA GLU A 69 41.60 49.26 32.32
C GLU A 69 41.19 50.62 31.68
N LYS A 70 40.30 51.40 32.29
CA LYS A 70 39.82 52.75 31.87
C LYS A 70 40.23 53.78 32.95
N PRO A 71 40.02 55.11 32.81
CA PRO A 71 39.62 55.96 31.66
C PRO A 71 40.48 57.25 31.56
N VAL A 72 39.94 58.33 30.95
CA VAL A 72 40.39 59.76 30.91
C VAL A 72 41.75 60.03 30.21
N ILE A 73 42.04 61.14 29.50
CA ILE A 73 41.40 62.44 29.14
C ILE A 73 41.69 62.66 27.60
N THR A 74 41.23 63.63 26.77
CA THR A 74 40.50 64.92 26.86
C THR A 74 39.74 65.17 25.52
N ALA A 75 39.11 66.34 25.34
CA ALA A 75 38.64 66.92 24.06
C ALA A 75 39.07 68.41 23.98
N PRO A 76 38.91 69.17 22.87
CA PRO A 76 38.34 68.82 21.55
C PRO A 76 39.20 69.24 20.33
N THR A 77 38.68 69.00 19.11
CA THR A 77 38.72 69.84 17.88
C THR A 77 38.86 68.98 16.61
N ALA A 78 38.02 69.21 15.60
CA ALA A 78 38.07 68.51 14.30
C ALA A 78 38.85 69.31 13.25
N PRO A 79 39.43 68.63 12.23
CA PRO A 79 38.73 68.57 10.93
C PRO A 79 38.71 67.16 10.30
N LYS A 80 37.87 66.99 9.27
CA LYS A 80 37.62 65.69 8.58
C LYS A 80 38.79 65.23 7.70
N PRO A 81 39.21 63.96 7.81
CA PRO A 81 39.84 63.20 6.73
C PRO A 81 38.79 62.40 5.92
N GLN A 82 39.06 62.11 4.65
CA GLN A 82 38.30 61.12 3.88
C GLN A 82 38.69 59.71 4.31
N PHE A 83 37.70 58.87 4.68
CA PHE A 83 37.90 57.43 4.77
C PHE A 83 37.45 56.76 3.47
N SER A 84 38.37 56.04 2.83
CA SER A 84 38.01 54.99 1.88
C SER A 84 37.28 53.88 2.64
N ALA A 85 36.01 53.65 2.29
CA ALA A 85 35.24 52.57 2.91
C ALA A 85 35.90 51.22 2.59
N PRO A 86 36.19 50.36 3.60
CA PRO A 86 36.60 48.99 3.35
C PRO A 86 35.54 48.29 2.51
N LYS A 87 35.94 47.52 1.50
CA LYS A 87 35.02 46.59 0.83
C LYS A 87 34.59 45.55 1.85
N ILE A 88 33.39 45.71 2.40
CA ILE A 88 32.74 44.67 3.19
C ILE A 88 32.53 43.49 2.26
N ASN A 89 33.32 42.43 2.44
CA ASN A 89 33.03 41.15 1.83
C ASN A 89 31.73 40.66 2.46
N LEU A 90 30.62 40.72 1.70
CA LEU A 90 29.38 40.10 2.12
C LEU A 90 29.64 38.61 2.39
N PRO A 91 28.94 38.00 3.37
CA PRO A 91 28.97 36.55 3.54
C PRO A 91 28.72 35.86 2.21
N LYS A 92 29.53 34.84 1.89
CA LYS A 92 29.30 34.01 0.71
C LYS A 92 27.87 33.49 0.77
N GLN A 93 27.10 33.75 -0.29
CA GLN A 93 25.78 33.15 -0.46
C GLN A 93 25.93 31.63 -0.30
N PRO A 94 25.10 30.97 0.54
CA PRO A 94 25.23 29.53 0.77
C PRO A 94 25.13 28.81 -0.56
N SER A 95 26.00 27.83 -0.77
CA SER A 95 26.11 27.15 -2.05
C SER A 95 24.81 26.40 -2.37
N ASP A 96 24.49 26.28 -3.66
CA ASP A 96 23.30 25.50 -4.08
C ASP A 96 23.38 24.04 -3.61
N LEU A 97 24.59 23.52 -3.38
CA LEU A 97 24.82 22.21 -2.76
C LEU A 97 24.34 22.17 -1.30
N GLU A 98 24.74 23.14 -0.46
CA GLU A 98 24.26 23.23 0.94
C GLU A 98 22.73 23.39 0.99
N LYS A 99 22.16 24.16 0.05
CA LYS A 99 20.70 24.29 -0.07
C LYS A 99 20.03 22.97 -0.49
N ILE A 100 20.54 22.27 -1.51
CA ILE A 100 19.99 20.98 -1.97
C ILE A 100 20.08 19.92 -0.87
N ILE A 101 21.21 19.83 -0.17
CA ILE A 101 21.46 18.89 0.93
C ILE A 101 20.55 19.20 2.13
N GLY A 102 20.54 20.46 2.58
CA GLY A 102 19.83 20.91 3.78
C GLY A 102 18.31 21.08 3.62
N GLU A 103 17.81 21.40 2.43
CA GLU A 103 16.37 21.64 2.20
C GLU A 103 15.64 20.37 1.74
N SER A 104 16.31 19.50 0.97
CA SER A 104 15.68 18.31 0.35
C SER A 104 16.05 16.97 0.99
N TRP A 105 17.33 16.72 1.29
CA TRP A 105 17.79 15.39 1.68
C TRP A 105 17.60 15.09 3.16
N ILE A 106 17.96 16.02 4.06
CA ILE A 106 17.82 15.79 5.51
C ILE A 106 16.35 15.54 5.91
N ASN A 107 15.40 16.23 5.27
CA ASN A 107 13.96 16.06 5.49
C ASN A 107 13.48 14.67 5.06
N LYS A 108 13.94 14.16 3.91
CA LYS A 108 13.60 12.81 3.43
C LYS A 108 14.19 11.72 4.34
N ILE A 109 15.45 11.88 4.76
CA ILE A 109 16.13 10.95 5.67
C ILE A 109 15.47 10.96 7.05
N GLY A 110 15.12 12.13 7.59
CA GLY A 110 14.39 12.26 8.85
C GLY A 110 13.02 11.57 8.82
N ILE A 111 12.23 11.79 7.76
CA ILE A 111 10.95 11.08 7.57
C ILE A 111 11.17 9.57 7.47
N LEU A 112 12.17 9.11 6.72
CA LEU A 112 12.49 7.69 6.58
C LEU A 112 12.86 7.04 7.93
N ILE A 113 13.71 7.69 8.73
CA ILE A 113 14.09 7.22 10.06
C ILE A 113 12.87 7.17 11.00
N VAL A 114 12.00 8.19 10.98
CA VAL A 114 10.77 8.20 11.79
C VAL A 114 9.81 7.09 11.36
N VAL A 115 9.62 6.86 10.06
CA VAL A 115 8.77 5.78 9.55
C VAL A 115 9.32 4.40 9.95
N ILE A 116 10.64 4.18 9.84
CA ILE A 116 11.29 2.94 10.28
C ILE A 116 11.16 2.77 11.79
N GLY A 117 11.39 3.82 12.58
CA GLY A 117 11.27 3.78 14.04
C GLY A 117 9.84 3.47 14.51
N VAL A 118 8.83 4.07 13.89
CA VAL A 118 7.41 3.77 14.16
C VAL A 118 7.06 2.34 13.73
N ALA A 119 7.54 1.87 12.58
CA ALA A 119 7.30 0.50 12.13
C ALA A 119 7.92 -0.55 13.05
N ILE A 120 9.17 -0.35 13.48
CA ILE A 120 9.87 -1.24 14.44
C ILE A 120 9.21 -1.17 15.81
N GLY A 121 8.85 0.02 16.31
CA GLY A 121 8.15 0.19 17.59
C GLY A 121 6.77 -0.47 17.62
N ALA A 122 5.99 -0.31 16.54
CA ALA A 122 4.70 -0.98 16.38
C ALA A 122 4.88 -2.51 16.29
N LYS A 123 5.86 -3.01 15.52
CA LYS A 123 6.20 -4.44 15.44
C LYS A 123 6.59 -5.01 16.81
N TYR A 124 7.48 -4.33 17.55
CA TYR A 124 7.89 -4.73 18.89
C TYR A 124 6.71 -4.77 19.87
N SER A 125 5.83 -3.76 19.82
CA SER A 125 4.59 -3.71 20.61
C SER A 125 3.57 -4.79 20.25
N ILE A 126 3.56 -5.24 18.99
CA ILE A 126 2.75 -6.35 18.50
C ILE A 126 3.29 -7.70 19.00
N GLU A 127 4.60 -7.91 18.89
CA GLU A 127 5.29 -9.18 19.19
C GLU A 127 5.46 -9.45 20.69
N ASN A 128 5.53 -8.40 21.52
CA ASN A 128 5.63 -8.52 22.99
C ASN A 128 4.27 -8.26 23.67
N GLU A 129 3.18 -8.34 22.92
CA GLU A 129 1.77 -8.17 23.33
C GLU A 129 1.41 -6.87 24.09
N LEU A 130 2.32 -5.89 24.13
CA LEU A 130 2.22 -4.64 24.89
C LEU A 130 0.97 -3.80 24.57
N ILE A 131 0.38 -3.99 23.39
CA ILE A 131 -0.94 -3.46 23.02
C ILE A 131 -1.79 -4.63 22.54
N SER A 132 -2.97 -4.83 23.15
CA SER A 132 -3.90 -5.92 22.79
C SER A 132 -4.48 -5.75 21.38
N PRO A 133 -4.86 -6.85 20.66
CA PRO A 133 -5.42 -6.77 19.31
C PRO A 133 -6.58 -5.79 19.15
N LEU A 134 -7.54 -5.78 20.09
CA LEU A 134 -8.67 -4.85 20.09
C LEU A 134 -8.21 -3.38 20.16
N THR A 135 -7.22 -3.09 21.01
CA THR A 135 -6.65 -1.74 21.14
C THR A 135 -5.92 -1.30 19.86
N ARG A 136 -5.24 -2.22 19.15
CA ARG A 136 -4.62 -1.94 17.84
C ARG A 136 -5.66 -1.50 16.81
N ILE A 137 -6.79 -2.21 16.75
CA ILE A 137 -7.90 -1.90 15.83
C ILE A 137 -8.58 -0.58 16.18
N ILE A 138 -8.89 -0.33 17.46
CA ILE A 138 -9.46 0.95 17.91
C ILE A 138 -8.52 2.12 17.59
N LEU A 139 -7.23 2.00 17.89
CA LEU A 139 -6.24 3.04 17.59
C LEU A 139 -6.10 3.27 16.08
N GLY A 140 -6.13 2.20 15.27
CA GLY A 140 -6.14 2.30 13.81
C GLY A 140 -7.34 3.08 13.26
N TYR A 141 -8.55 2.81 13.76
CA TYR A 141 -9.73 3.59 13.39
C TYR A 141 -9.63 5.05 13.86
N LEU A 142 -9.13 5.32 15.09
CA LEU A 142 -8.93 6.69 15.57
C LEU A 142 -7.92 7.47 14.72
N VAL A 143 -6.83 6.85 14.29
CA VAL A 143 -5.85 7.44 13.36
C VAL A 143 -6.49 7.71 11.99
N GLY A 144 -7.28 6.76 11.45
CA GLY A 144 -8.02 6.95 10.20
C GLY A 144 -9.04 8.09 10.27
N ILE A 145 -9.82 8.19 11.36
CA ILE A 145 -10.78 9.27 11.60
C ILE A 145 -10.07 10.62 11.75
N GLY A 146 -8.96 10.66 12.49
CA GLY A 146 -8.13 11.86 12.64
C GLY A 146 -7.55 12.34 11.30
N LEU A 147 -7.02 11.42 10.49
CA LEU A 147 -6.50 11.71 9.15
C LEU A 147 -7.61 12.17 8.19
N LEU A 148 -8.80 11.56 8.25
CA LEU A 148 -9.97 11.97 7.48
C LEU A 148 -10.40 13.40 7.84
N GLY A 149 -10.55 13.69 9.14
CA GLY A 149 -10.95 15.01 9.63
C GLY A 149 -9.93 16.09 9.30
N PHE A 150 -8.63 15.79 9.46
CA PHE A 150 -7.54 16.69 9.06
C PHE A 150 -7.52 16.91 7.54
N GLY A 151 -7.66 15.85 6.75
CA GLY A 151 -7.80 15.91 5.30
C GLY A 151 -8.94 16.83 4.86
N ILE A 152 -10.15 16.62 5.39
CA ILE A 152 -11.33 17.44 5.09
C ILE A 152 -11.11 18.90 5.51
N LYS A 153 -10.52 19.16 6.68
CA LYS A 153 -10.18 20.52 7.16
C LYS A 153 -9.19 21.24 6.24
N LEU A 154 -8.32 20.53 5.55
CA LEU A 154 -7.38 21.11 4.57
C LEU A 154 -8.00 21.35 3.18
N LYS A 155 -9.19 20.80 2.86
CA LYS A 155 -9.82 20.93 1.52
C LYS A 155 -9.87 22.38 1.00
N PRO A 156 -10.29 23.39 1.79
CA PRO A 156 -10.46 24.76 1.29
C PRO A 156 -9.15 25.47 0.92
N LYS A 157 -7.99 24.96 1.36
CA LYS A 157 -6.66 25.55 1.06
C LYS A 157 -5.84 24.69 0.10
N PHE A 158 -5.94 23.36 0.20
CA PHE A 158 -5.08 22.42 -0.51
C PHE A 158 -5.87 21.19 -0.99
N GLU A 159 -6.83 21.37 -1.91
CA GLU A 159 -7.75 20.28 -2.32
C GLU A 159 -7.04 19.01 -2.81
N GLY A 160 -5.95 19.14 -3.59
CA GLY A 160 -5.20 17.98 -4.09
C GLY A 160 -4.55 17.16 -2.96
N TYR A 161 -3.88 17.83 -2.03
CA TYR A 161 -3.28 17.19 -0.85
C TYR A 161 -4.36 16.61 0.09
N SER A 162 -5.45 17.36 0.30
CA SER A 162 -6.65 16.91 1.02
C SER A 162 -7.23 15.63 0.43
N ALA A 163 -7.33 15.51 -0.90
CA ALA A 163 -7.80 14.30 -1.57
C ALA A 163 -6.89 13.09 -1.32
N VAL A 164 -5.56 13.28 -1.29
CA VAL A 164 -4.60 12.22 -0.95
C VAL A 164 -4.74 11.78 0.52
N LEU A 165 -4.82 12.73 1.45
CA LEU A 165 -5.02 12.45 2.88
C LEU A 165 -6.33 11.67 3.14
N VAL A 166 -7.42 12.12 2.53
CA VAL A 166 -8.73 11.46 2.63
C VAL A 166 -8.71 10.06 2.00
N SER A 167 -7.97 9.87 0.90
CA SER A 167 -7.74 8.55 0.32
C SER A 167 -6.94 7.64 1.24
N GLY A 168 -5.89 8.17 1.90
CA GLY A 168 -5.12 7.43 2.90
C GLY A 168 -5.95 7.00 4.10
N ALA A 169 -6.85 7.85 4.58
CA ALA A 169 -7.79 7.51 5.66
C ALA A 169 -8.76 6.39 5.25
N ILE A 170 -9.26 6.42 4.01
CA ILE A 170 -10.06 5.35 3.43
C ILE A 170 -9.27 4.03 3.40
N SER A 171 -8.03 4.03 2.90
CA SER A 171 -7.17 2.85 2.91
C SER A 171 -6.94 2.30 4.32
N ILE A 172 -6.74 3.16 5.33
CA ILE A 172 -6.65 2.74 6.73
C ILE A 172 -7.92 2.01 7.17
N PHE A 173 -9.12 2.51 6.86
CA PHE A 173 -10.36 1.81 7.23
C PHE A 173 -10.48 0.42 6.58
N TYR A 174 -10.08 0.26 5.31
CA TYR A 174 -10.03 -1.07 4.67
C TYR A 174 -9.03 -2.00 5.38
N PHE A 175 -7.77 -1.57 5.59
CA PHE A 175 -6.75 -2.42 6.22
C PHE A 175 -7.09 -2.77 7.68
N ILE A 176 -7.60 -1.83 8.46
CA ILE A 176 -8.00 -2.08 9.86
C ILE A 176 -9.22 -3.01 9.92
N THR A 177 -10.17 -2.90 8.99
CA THR A 177 -11.29 -3.86 8.89
C THR A 177 -10.78 -5.25 8.51
N TYR A 178 -9.85 -5.33 7.55
CA TYR A 178 -9.23 -6.59 7.13
C TYR A 178 -8.46 -7.26 8.26
N PHE A 179 -7.66 -6.52 9.03
CA PHE A 179 -6.91 -7.06 10.17
C PHE A 179 -7.83 -7.49 11.32
N ALA A 180 -8.90 -6.74 11.60
CA ALA A 180 -9.90 -7.11 12.60
C ALA A 180 -10.61 -8.44 12.27
N TYR A 181 -10.76 -8.77 10.99
CA TYR A 181 -11.24 -10.06 10.50
C TYR A 181 -10.11 -11.11 10.46
N SER A 182 -9.17 -10.97 9.53
CA SER A 182 -8.26 -12.03 9.06
C SER A 182 -7.05 -12.29 9.96
N PHE A 183 -6.68 -11.35 10.84
CA PHE A 183 -5.48 -11.46 11.69
C PHE A 183 -5.79 -11.60 13.19
N TYR A 184 -7.00 -11.23 13.61
CA TYR A 184 -7.37 -11.13 15.03
C TYR A 184 -8.75 -11.73 15.37
N ASP A 185 -9.53 -12.20 14.37
CA ASP A 185 -10.85 -12.85 14.54
C ASP A 185 -11.87 -12.05 15.39
N LEU A 186 -11.71 -10.72 15.46
CA LEU A 186 -12.52 -9.81 16.30
C LEU A 186 -13.91 -9.53 15.70
N ILE A 187 -14.08 -9.72 14.39
CA ILE A 187 -15.34 -9.51 13.68
C ILE A 187 -15.61 -10.65 12.68
N PRO A 188 -16.87 -11.11 12.54
CA PRO A 188 -17.21 -12.12 11.54
C PRO A 188 -17.12 -11.56 10.11
N GLN A 189 -16.81 -12.43 9.15
CA GLN A 189 -16.68 -12.14 7.71
C GLN A 189 -17.80 -11.23 7.16
N ALA A 190 -19.06 -11.51 7.53
CA ALA A 190 -20.22 -10.72 7.10
C ALA A 190 -20.21 -9.27 7.60
N LEU A 191 -19.75 -9.03 8.85
CA LEU A 191 -19.64 -7.68 9.41
C LEU A 191 -18.48 -6.91 8.76
N ALA A 192 -17.35 -7.58 8.50
CA ALA A 192 -16.24 -7.01 7.76
C ALA A 192 -16.67 -6.60 6.33
N PHE A 193 -17.43 -7.45 5.64
CA PHE A 193 -17.97 -7.16 4.30
C PHE A 193 -18.90 -5.95 4.30
N VAL A 194 -19.85 -5.89 5.24
CA VAL A 194 -20.77 -4.73 5.39
C VAL A 194 -19.99 -3.44 5.68
N MET A 195 -18.99 -3.46 6.55
CA MET A 195 -18.16 -2.27 6.81
C MET A 195 -17.34 -1.86 5.58
N MET A 196 -16.71 -2.79 4.86
CA MET A 196 -16.00 -2.46 3.61
C MET A 196 -16.93 -1.91 2.53
N LEU A 197 -18.17 -2.40 2.43
CA LEU A 197 -19.18 -1.87 1.51
C LEU A 197 -19.60 -0.44 1.89
N ILE A 198 -19.77 -0.15 3.18
CA ILE A 198 -20.00 1.21 3.69
C ILE A 198 -18.81 2.13 3.35
N PHE A 199 -17.58 1.68 3.51
CA PHE A 199 -16.39 2.44 3.11
C PHE A 199 -16.29 2.62 1.59
N THR A 200 -16.75 1.64 0.78
CA THR A 200 -16.86 1.78 -0.69
C THR A 200 -17.84 2.91 -1.04
N ALA A 201 -19.05 2.88 -0.46
CA ALA A 201 -20.07 3.90 -0.69
C ALA A 201 -19.63 5.31 -0.23
N PHE A 202 -18.99 5.40 0.93
CA PHE A 202 -18.36 6.63 1.42
C PHE A 202 -17.27 7.14 0.48
N THR A 203 -16.44 6.26 -0.06
CA THR A 203 -15.38 6.59 -1.03
C THR A 203 -15.95 7.14 -2.33
N VAL A 204 -16.99 6.50 -2.87
CA VAL A 204 -17.72 6.97 -4.07
C VAL A 204 -18.32 8.37 -3.85
N PHE A 205 -19.06 8.55 -2.76
CA PHE A 205 -19.62 9.86 -2.37
C PHE A 205 -18.53 10.93 -2.25
N THR A 206 -17.42 10.59 -1.58
CA THR A 206 -16.31 11.50 -1.33
C THR A 206 -15.55 11.85 -2.61
N ALA A 207 -15.30 10.88 -3.51
CA ALA A 207 -14.72 11.14 -4.82
C ALA A 207 -15.58 12.12 -5.64
N ILE A 208 -16.90 11.92 -5.67
CA ILE A 208 -17.84 12.81 -6.36
C ILE A 208 -17.85 14.22 -5.74
N LYS A 209 -17.81 14.33 -4.40
CA LYS A 209 -17.79 15.60 -3.64
C LYS A 209 -16.45 16.35 -3.68
N TYR A 210 -15.36 15.64 -3.96
CA TYR A 210 -14.04 16.22 -4.26
C TYR A 210 -13.83 16.51 -5.74
N ASN A 211 -14.58 15.86 -6.62
CA ASN A 211 -14.33 15.84 -8.06
C ASN A 211 -12.89 15.38 -8.42
N ARG A 212 -12.31 14.47 -7.64
CA ARG A 212 -10.93 13.96 -7.84
C ARG A 212 -10.93 12.45 -8.07
N VAL A 213 -10.48 12.06 -9.27
CA VAL A 213 -10.38 10.66 -9.70
C VAL A 213 -9.41 9.82 -8.86
N VAL A 214 -8.47 10.44 -8.13
CA VAL A 214 -7.52 9.74 -7.22
C VAL A 214 -8.27 8.97 -6.14
N ILE A 215 -9.26 9.60 -5.50
CA ILE A 215 -10.11 8.96 -4.47
C ILE A 215 -10.89 7.79 -5.10
N ALA A 216 -11.34 7.94 -6.35
CA ALA A 216 -12.05 6.89 -7.07
C ALA A 216 -11.15 5.69 -7.41
N HIS A 217 -9.87 5.88 -7.76
CA HIS A 217 -8.94 4.77 -7.98
C HIS A 217 -8.59 4.03 -6.67
N ILE A 218 -8.54 4.72 -5.53
CA ILE A 218 -8.36 4.06 -4.22
C ILE A 218 -9.62 3.28 -3.83
N GLY A 219 -10.81 3.83 -4.11
CA GLY A 219 -12.07 3.10 -3.98
C GLY A 219 -12.18 1.89 -4.92
N LEU A 220 -11.68 2.01 -6.15
CA LEU A 220 -11.57 0.92 -7.13
C LEU A 220 -10.72 -0.23 -6.58
N ILE A 221 -9.47 0.06 -6.20
CA ILE A 221 -8.52 -0.95 -5.69
C ILE A 221 -9.06 -1.58 -4.40
N GLY A 222 -9.59 -0.78 -3.47
CA GLY A 222 -10.22 -1.27 -2.24
C GLY A 222 -11.41 -2.18 -2.52
N ALA A 223 -12.34 -1.76 -3.38
CA ALA A 223 -13.51 -2.55 -3.75
C ALA A 223 -13.12 -3.88 -4.41
N TYR A 224 -12.19 -3.86 -5.37
CA TYR A 224 -11.71 -5.07 -6.05
C TYR A 224 -10.96 -6.04 -5.12
N ALA A 225 -10.34 -5.54 -4.05
CA ALA A 225 -9.67 -6.38 -3.07
C ALA A 225 -10.64 -7.11 -2.12
N VAL A 226 -11.85 -6.58 -1.84
CA VAL A 226 -12.78 -7.13 -0.82
C VAL A 226 -13.02 -8.64 -0.97
N PRO A 227 -13.33 -9.21 -2.15
CA PRO A 227 -13.62 -10.64 -2.28
C PRO A 227 -12.42 -11.55 -1.99
N PHE A 228 -11.20 -11.05 -2.19
CA PHE A 228 -9.96 -11.77 -1.89
C PHE A 228 -9.58 -11.63 -0.42
N LEU A 229 -9.62 -10.41 0.12
CA LEU A 229 -9.37 -10.10 1.53
C LEU A 229 -10.37 -10.79 2.47
N LEU A 230 -11.63 -10.93 2.05
CA LEU A 230 -12.68 -11.61 2.80
C LEU A 230 -13.03 -12.98 2.21
N SER A 231 -12.12 -13.61 1.46
CA SER A 231 -12.33 -14.96 0.93
C SER A 231 -12.35 -15.99 2.05
N SER A 232 -13.25 -16.98 1.93
CA SER A 232 -13.28 -18.18 2.77
C SER A 232 -12.56 -19.39 2.11
N GLY A 233 -11.82 -19.17 1.02
CA GLY A 233 -11.18 -20.25 0.25
C GLY A 233 -12.14 -21.17 -0.52
N SER A 234 -13.45 -20.92 -0.43
CA SER A 234 -14.54 -21.80 -0.89
C SER A 234 -14.67 -21.98 -2.42
N GLY A 235 -13.78 -21.41 -3.24
CA GLY A 235 -13.80 -21.52 -4.71
C GLY A 235 -15.02 -20.90 -5.40
N ARG A 236 -15.89 -20.17 -4.67
CA ARG A 236 -17.16 -19.61 -5.16
C ARG A 236 -16.99 -18.39 -6.07
N VAL A 237 -16.63 -18.69 -7.31
CA VAL A 237 -16.44 -17.72 -8.40
C VAL A 237 -17.74 -17.03 -8.82
N ASP A 238 -18.89 -17.62 -8.51
CA ASP A 238 -20.21 -17.03 -8.70
C ASP A 238 -20.41 -15.77 -7.83
N ILE A 239 -19.97 -15.82 -6.57
CA ILE A 239 -19.98 -14.66 -5.66
C ILE A 239 -18.98 -13.61 -6.15
N LEU A 240 -17.75 -14.04 -6.50
CA LEU A 240 -16.68 -13.15 -6.99
C LEU A 240 -17.14 -12.35 -8.21
N PHE A 241 -17.64 -13.02 -9.25
CA PHE A 241 -18.02 -12.36 -10.49
C PHE A 241 -19.33 -11.56 -10.37
N SER A 242 -20.31 -12.01 -9.56
CA SER A 242 -21.50 -11.20 -9.23
C SER A 242 -21.11 -9.89 -8.54
N TYR A 243 -20.18 -9.95 -7.58
CA TYR A 243 -19.67 -8.76 -6.90
C TYR A 243 -18.90 -7.84 -7.86
N MET A 244 -17.98 -8.38 -8.67
CA MET A 244 -17.25 -7.60 -9.68
C MET A 244 -18.19 -6.92 -10.68
N LEU A 245 -19.30 -7.57 -11.07
CA LEU A 245 -20.30 -6.99 -11.96
C LEU A 245 -21.01 -5.78 -11.33
N ILE A 246 -21.40 -5.89 -10.06
CA ILE A 246 -22.00 -4.77 -9.29
C ILE A 246 -21.01 -3.59 -9.18
N ILE A 247 -19.74 -3.88 -8.84
CA ILE A 247 -18.69 -2.87 -8.76
C ILE A 247 -18.46 -2.20 -10.12
N ASN A 248 -18.39 -2.97 -11.21
CA ASN A 248 -18.23 -2.44 -12.57
C ASN A 248 -19.41 -1.56 -13.02
N LEU A 249 -20.66 -1.94 -12.73
CA LEU A 249 -21.83 -1.09 -13.00
C LEU A 249 -21.75 0.25 -12.24
N GLY A 250 -21.29 0.22 -10.99
CA GLY A 250 -21.04 1.44 -10.20
C GLY A 250 -19.94 2.32 -10.79
N ILE A 251 -18.82 1.73 -11.22
CA ILE A 251 -17.70 2.44 -11.85
C ILE A 251 -18.10 3.04 -13.19
N LEU A 252 -18.82 2.29 -14.02
CA LEU A 252 -19.41 2.74 -15.29
C LEU A 252 -20.24 4.01 -15.06
N PHE A 253 -21.20 3.97 -14.13
CA PHE A 253 -22.06 5.12 -13.81
C PHE A 253 -21.26 6.36 -13.38
N ILE A 254 -20.24 6.18 -12.55
CA ILE A 254 -19.37 7.28 -12.10
C ILE A 254 -18.49 7.80 -13.24
N SER A 255 -17.93 6.91 -14.05
CA SER A 255 -17.00 7.24 -15.14
C SER A 255 -17.67 8.08 -16.21
N ILE A 256 -18.84 7.66 -16.73
CA ILE A 256 -19.63 8.46 -17.68
C ILE A 256 -20.02 9.81 -17.05
N LYS A 257 -20.54 9.81 -15.82
CA LYS A 257 -21.05 11.03 -15.15
C LYS A 257 -19.96 12.06 -14.82
N LYS A 258 -18.67 11.71 -14.96
CA LYS A 258 -17.53 12.56 -14.63
C LYS A 258 -16.46 12.66 -15.73
N ASP A 259 -16.67 12.01 -16.89
CA ASP A 259 -15.66 11.78 -17.93
C ASP A 259 -14.31 11.24 -17.38
N TRP A 260 -14.38 10.31 -16.43
CA TRP A 260 -13.20 9.74 -15.78
C TRP A 260 -12.69 8.50 -16.52
N LYS A 261 -12.28 8.69 -17.78
CA LYS A 261 -11.77 7.64 -18.68
C LYS A 261 -10.75 6.71 -18.01
N SER A 262 -9.78 7.28 -17.28
CA SER A 262 -8.78 6.53 -16.49
C SER A 262 -9.40 5.50 -15.53
N LEU A 263 -10.51 5.84 -14.86
CA LEU A 263 -11.16 4.95 -13.90
C LEU A 263 -11.80 3.73 -14.59
N HIS A 264 -12.39 3.96 -15.78
CA HIS A 264 -12.90 2.89 -16.65
C HIS A 264 -11.76 2.02 -17.20
N TYR A 265 -10.65 2.62 -17.65
CA TYR A 265 -9.46 1.90 -18.12
C TYR A 265 -8.85 1.01 -17.01
N SER A 266 -8.75 1.49 -15.78
CA SER A 266 -8.28 0.68 -14.64
C SER A 266 -9.26 -0.42 -14.25
N ALA A 267 -10.57 -0.17 -14.29
CA ALA A 267 -11.59 -1.19 -13.99
C ALA A 267 -11.63 -2.30 -15.04
N PHE A 268 -11.47 -1.95 -16.32
CA PHE A 268 -11.29 -2.91 -17.41
C PHE A 268 -10.08 -3.81 -17.15
N PHE A 269 -8.92 -3.20 -16.86
CA PHE A 269 -7.68 -3.93 -16.58
C PHE A 269 -7.84 -4.90 -15.40
N PHE A 270 -8.36 -4.44 -14.26
CA PHE A 270 -8.55 -5.33 -13.10
C PHE A 270 -9.59 -6.44 -13.36
N THR A 271 -10.66 -6.16 -14.10
CA THR A 271 -11.66 -7.19 -14.44
C THR A 271 -11.04 -8.31 -15.27
N TRP A 272 -10.40 -7.96 -16.38
CA TRP A 272 -9.82 -8.94 -17.30
C TRP A 272 -8.56 -9.60 -16.76
N MET A 273 -7.78 -8.93 -15.90
CA MET A 273 -6.71 -9.56 -15.14
C MET A 273 -7.26 -10.64 -14.19
N ILE A 274 -8.27 -10.33 -13.37
CA ILE A 274 -8.85 -11.28 -12.41
C ILE A 274 -9.55 -12.44 -13.14
N TYR A 275 -10.38 -12.14 -14.14
CA TYR A 275 -11.06 -13.16 -14.94
C TYR A 275 -10.04 -14.04 -15.68
N GLY A 276 -9.00 -13.44 -16.27
CA GLY A 276 -7.92 -14.15 -16.97
C GLY A 276 -7.10 -15.06 -16.05
N SER A 277 -6.76 -14.61 -14.83
CA SER A 277 -6.09 -15.46 -13.84
C SER A 277 -6.95 -16.65 -13.41
N TRP A 278 -8.25 -16.45 -13.17
CA TRP A 278 -9.18 -17.54 -12.89
C TRP A 278 -9.34 -18.50 -14.08
N PHE A 279 -9.49 -17.96 -15.28
CA PHE A 279 -9.66 -18.77 -16.49
C PHE A 279 -8.42 -19.60 -16.79
N ALA A 280 -7.21 -19.08 -16.56
CA ALA A 280 -5.97 -19.83 -16.68
C ALA A 280 -5.90 -20.98 -15.65
N ASP A 281 -6.16 -20.70 -14.36
CA ASP A 281 -6.21 -21.70 -13.28
C ASP A 281 -7.16 -22.87 -13.62
N LYS A 282 -8.35 -22.57 -14.16
CA LYS A 282 -9.32 -23.61 -14.57
C LYS A 282 -9.04 -24.25 -15.92
N SER A 283 -8.34 -23.58 -16.83
CA SER A 283 -7.95 -24.19 -18.11
C SER A 283 -6.78 -25.15 -18.00
N PHE A 284 -5.80 -24.85 -17.13
CA PHE A 284 -4.54 -25.61 -17.06
C PHE A 284 -4.52 -26.70 -15.98
N ASP A 285 -5.09 -26.45 -14.80
CA ASP A 285 -4.81 -27.29 -13.62
C ASP A 285 -5.98 -28.19 -13.19
N SER A 286 -7.22 -27.68 -13.21
CA SER A 286 -8.40 -28.40 -12.69
C SER A 286 -9.48 -28.75 -13.73
N GLY A 287 -9.38 -28.21 -14.95
CA GLY A 287 -10.39 -28.38 -16.00
C GLY A 287 -11.62 -27.49 -15.78
N LEU A 288 -12.20 -27.01 -16.88
CA LEU A 288 -13.34 -26.08 -16.88
C LEU A 288 -14.71 -26.73 -16.57
N GLN A 289 -14.75 -28.06 -16.40
CA GLN A 289 -15.98 -28.85 -16.28
C GLN A 289 -16.94 -28.30 -15.23
N GLY A 290 -18.16 -27.94 -15.65
CA GLY A 290 -19.21 -27.37 -14.81
C GLY A 290 -19.15 -25.85 -14.60
N TYR A 291 -18.03 -25.19 -14.94
CA TYR A 291 -17.87 -23.73 -14.83
C TYR A 291 -17.93 -22.99 -16.18
N GLU A 292 -17.83 -23.69 -17.31
CA GLU A 292 -17.85 -23.15 -18.68
C GLU A 292 -18.96 -22.10 -18.91
N ALA A 293 -20.22 -22.50 -18.73
CA ALA A 293 -21.38 -21.63 -18.98
C ALA A 293 -21.43 -20.42 -18.02
N LEU A 294 -20.94 -20.57 -16.79
CA LEU A 294 -20.87 -19.49 -15.81
C LEU A 294 -19.76 -18.49 -16.17
N GLY A 295 -18.57 -18.98 -16.52
CA GLY A 295 -17.46 -18.16 -16.99
C GLY A 295 -17.82 -17.35 -18.23
N ILE A 296 -18.36 -18.02 -19.26
CA ILE A 296 -18.83 -17.38 -20.49
C ILE A 296 -19.95 -16.37 -20.21
N GLY A 297 -20.89 -16.68 -19.31
CA GLY A 297 -21.94 -15.76 -18.89
C GLY A 297 -21.41 -14.48 -18.25
N PHE A 298 -20.47 -14.59 -17.31
CA PHE A 298 -19.85 -13.41 -16.68
C PHE A 298 -18.89 -12.66 -17.62
N ALA A 299 -18.13 -13.36 -18.46
CA ALA A 299 -17.32 -12.72 -19.50
C ALA A 299 -18.19 -11.89 -20.46
N THR A 300 -19.34 -12.43 -20.89
CA THR A 300 -20.32 -11.71 -21.72
C THR A 300 -20.89 -10.49 -20.97
N ALA A 301 -21.19 -10.62 -19.68
CA ALA A 301 -21.66 -9.51 -18.86
C ALA A 301 -20.61 -8.40 -18.69
N PHE A 302 -19.34 -8.76 -18.44
CA PHE A 302 -18.23 -7.81 -18.38
C PHE A 302 -17.98 -7.15 -19.74
N PHE A 303 -17.95 -7.93 -20.83
CA PHE A 303 -17.83 -7.44 -22.19
C PHE A 303 -18.89 -6.36 -22.48
N LEU A 304 -20.17 -6.66 -22.22
CA LEU A 304 -21.29 -5.74 -22.47
C LEU A 304 -21.20 -4.47 -21.62
N VAL A 305 -20.78 -4.58 -20.36
CA VAL A 305 -20.57 -3.42 -19.48
C VAL A 305 -19.47 -2.51 -20.02
N PHE A 306 -18.30 -3.05 -20.38
CA PHE A 306 -17.17 -2.24 -20.87
C PHE A 306 -17.42 -1.68 -22.27
N TYR A 307 -17.92 -2.50 -23.20
CA TYR A 307 -18.33 -2.08 -24.54
C TYR A 307 -19.37 -0.95 -24.49
N GLY A 308 -20.35 -1.06 -23.57
CA GLY A 308 -21.32 -0.02 -23.31
C GLY A 308 -20.67 1.32 -22.91
N VAL A 309 -19.71 1.32 -21.98
CA VAL A 309 -18.98 2.55 -21.59
C VAL A 309 -18.25 3.16 -22.78
N SER A 310 -17.53 2.34 -23.55
CA SER A 310 -16.77 2.78 -24.71
C SER A 310 -17.67 3.43 -25.76
N LEU A 311 -18.83 2.83 -26.07
CA LEU A 311 -19.83 3.44 -26.97
C LEU A 311 -20.38 4.76 -26.43
N PHE A 312 -20.84 4.80 -25.17
CA PHE A 312 -21.43 6.02 -24.60
C PHE A 312 -20.44 7.19 -24.56
N ASN A 313 -19.19 6.96 -24.15
CA ASN A 313 -18.15 7.99 -24.13
C ASN A 313 -17.85 8.53 -25.54
N ASN A 314 -17.79 7.65 -26.55
CA ASN A 314 -17.54 8.06 -27.94
C ASN A 314 -18.72 8.86 -28.53
N ILE A 315 -19.97 8.44 -28.25
CA ILE A 315 -21.18 9.08 -28.79
C ILE A 315 -21.45 10.45 -28.14
N ILE A 316 -21.25 10.56 -26.81
CA ILE A 316 -21.58 11.78 -26.06
C ILE A 316 -20.50 12.85 -26.20
N SER A 317 -19.22 12.51 -26.07
CA SER A 317 -18.14 13.51 -26.04
C SER A 317 -17.78 14.08 -27.42
N LYS A 318 -18.28 13.49 -28.51
CA LYS A 318 -18.00 13.88 -29.93
C LYS A 318 -16.52 13.95 -30.32
N GLU A 319 -15.62 13.46 -29.49
CA GLU A 319 -14.20 13.38 -29.82
C GLU A 319 -13.95 12.33 -30.92
N LYS A 320 -12.89 12.53 -31.70
CA LYS A 320 -12.37 11.45 -32.55
C LYS A 320 -11.94 10.30 -31.64
N LEU A 321 -12.33 9.07 -32.00
CA LEU A 321 -11.99 7.84 -31.29
C LEU A 321 -10.56 7.87 -30.74
N ASP A 322 -10.43 7.95 -29.41
CA ASP A 322 -9.15 7.86 -28.73
C ASP A 322 -8.50 6.50 -29.08
N LYS A 323 -7.23 6.51 -29.46
CA LYS A 323 -6.47 5.29 -29.78
C LYS A 323 -6.52 4.28 -28.63
N VAL A 324 -6.52 4.76 -27.38
CA VAL A 324 -6.65 3.89 -26.20
C VAL A 324 -8.02 3.21 -26.16
N ASN A 325 -9.11 3.94 -26.44
CA ASN A 325 -10.46 3.38 -26.45
C ASN A 325 -10.67 2.41 -27.65
N ILE A 326 -10.04 2.66 -28.81
CA ILE A 326 -10.04 1.70 -29.94
C ILE A 326 -9.35 0.39 -29.52
N ILE A 327 -8.15 0.48 -28.93
CA ILE A 327 -7.41 -0.70 -28.45
C ILE A 327 -8.21 -1.45 -27.40
N LEU A 328 -8.87 -0.73 -26.48
CA LEU A 328 -9.67 -1.33 -25.41
C LEU A 328 -10.93 -2.03 -25.94
N ILE A 329 -11.60 -1.48 -26.96
CA ILE A 329 -12.71 -2.15 -27.66
C ILE A 329 -12.26 -3.42 -28.40
N LEU A 330 -11.03 -3.45 -28.93
CA LEU A 330 -10.45 -4.60 -29.63
C LEU A 330 -9.85 -5.67 -28.70
N LEU A 331 -9.66 -5.34 -27.42
CA LEU A 331 -9.07 -6.21 -26.39
C LEU A 331 -10.13 -6.82 -25.43
N ASN A 332 -11.36 -6.31 -25.51
CA ASN A 332 -12.53 -6.70 -24.71
C ASN A 332 -13.23 -7.94 -25.30
#